data_AF-A0A8J4SU66-F1
#
_entry.id   AF-A0A8J4SU66-F1
#
_cell.length_a   1.000
_cell.length_b   1.000
_cell.length_c   1.000
_cell.angle_alpha   90.00
_cell.angle_beta   90.00
_cell.angle_gamma   90.00
#
_symmetry.space_group_name_H-M   'P 1'
#
loop_
_entity.id
_entity.type
_entity.pdbx_description
1 polymer ?
#
loop_
_entity_poly.entity_id
_entity_poly.type
_entity_poly.pdbx_seq_one_letter_code
_entity_poly.pdbx_strand_id
1 'polypeptide(L)'
;MILTQTKDADVVAFDEVQFFSSAIMELVSELAYCGKHVIVDGLNMDYRGKEFGYVGGLLAMADDIEKLSAFCARLTSHAAAAASSLLTKLNAELIQLTMIRL
;
A
#
# COMPACT_ATOMS: atom_id res chain seq x y z
N MET A 1 1.09 21.77 2.67
CA MET A 1 2.12 21.97 1.64
C MET A 1 1.81 21.15 0.39
N ILE A 2 1.56 19.84 0.50
CA ILE A 2 1.28 18.95 -0.64
C ILE A 2 0.04 19.39 -1.44
N LEU A 3 -1.11 19.65 -0.78
CA LEU A 3 -2.35 20.09 -1.45
C LEU A 3 -2.17 21.28 -2.41
N THR A 4 -1.36 22.26 -2.00
CA THR A 4 -1.12 23.47 -2.81
C THR A 4 -0.22 23.16 -4.01
N GLN A 5 0.75 22.26 -3.83
CA GLN A 5 1.68 21.85 -4.88
C GLN A 5 1.02 20.94 -5.92
N THR A 6 -0.02 20.19 -5.54
CA THR A 6 -0.74 19.25 -6.41
C THR A 6 -2.02 19.83 -7.02
N LYS A 7 -2.22 21.15 -6.94
CA LYS A 7 -3.48 21.79 -7.36
C LYS A 7 -3.84 21.49 -8.82
N ASP A 8 -2.84 21.53 -9.70
CA ASP A 8 -3.01 21.33 -11.14
C ASP A 8 -2.75 19.88 -11.59
N ALA A 9 -2.41 18.98 -10.65
CA ALA A 9 -2.19 17.56 -10.95
C ALA A 9 -3.54 16.83 -10.95
N ASP A 10 -3.80 15.97 -11.94
CA ASP A 10 -5.01 15.13 -11.96
C ASP A 10 -4.85 13.86 -11.10
N VAL A 11 -3.62 13.35 -11.02
CA VAL A 11 -3.24 12.13 -10.31
C VAL A 11 -2.17 12.46 -9.27
N VAL A 12 -2.31 11.93 -8.07
CA VAL A 12 -1.31 12.02 -7.00
C VAL A 12 -0.99 10.62 -6.49
N ALA A 13 0.28 10.23 -6.52
CA ALA A 13 0.74 8.93 -6.05
C ALA A 13 1.59 9.07 -4.78
N PHE A 14 1.40 8.18 -3.82
CA PHE A 14 2.22 8.07 -2.61
C PHE A 14 2.83 6.67 -2.54
N ASP A 15 4.16 6.63 -2.49
CA ASP A 15 4.95 5.40 -2.40
C ASP A 15 5.38 5.17 -0.95
N GLU A 16 5.41 3.91 -0.52
CA GLU A 16 5.82 3.45 0.81
C GLU A 16 5.09 4.16 1.98
N VAL A 17 3.75 4.26 1.92
CA VAL A 17 2.98 5.08 2.87
C VAL A 17 3.08 4.65 4.33
N GLN A 18 3.56 3.44 4.61
CA GLN A 18 3.82 3.00 5.97
C GLN A 18 4.88 3.86 6.69
N PHE A 19 5.71 4.61 5.97
CA PHE A 19 6.69 5.54 6.54
C PHE A 19 6.14 6.96 6.78
N PHE A 20 4.92 7.24 6.35
CA PHE A 20 4.28 8.54 6.58
C PHE A 20 3.67 8.64 7.98
N SER A 21 3.43 9.87 8.42
CA SER A 21 2.71 10.13 9.66
C SER A 21 1.20 9.91 9.52
N SER A 22 0.47 9.93 10.64
CA SER A 22 -1.00 9.75 10.66
C SER A 22 -1.76 10.73 9.77
N ALA A 23 -1.15 11.88 9.45
CA ALA A 23 -1.72 12.89 8.58
C ALA A 23 -1.95 12.40 7.14
N ILE A 24 -1.34 11.27 6.72
CA ILE A 24 -1.53 10.73 5.37
C ILE A 24 -2.98 10.36 5.09
N MET A 25 -3.73 9.85 6.08
CA MET A 25 -5.12 9.46 5.90
C MET A 25 -6.02 10.67 5.58
N GLU A 26 -5.83 11.76 6.34
CA GLU A 26 -6.56 13.00 6.13
C GLU A 26 -6.19 13.63 4.78
N LEU A 27 -4.89 13.68 4.46
CA LEU A 27 -4.40 14.22 3.19
C LEU A 27 -4.95 13.45 1.98
N VAL A 28 -4.91 12.11 2.00
CA VAL A 28 -5.45 11.27 0.92
C VAL A 28 -6.96 11.48 0.78
N SER A 29 -7.69 11.59 1.90
CA SER A 29 -9.12 11.89 1.89
C SER A 29 -9.42 13.26 1.28
N GLU A 30 -8.66 14.28 1.64
CA GLU A 30 -8.83 15.65 1.10
C GLU A 30 -8.50 15.71 -0.39
N LEU A 31 -7.43 15.05 -0.84
CA LEU A 31 -7.07 14.98 -2.25
C LEU A 31 -8.18 14.28 -3.07
N ALA A 32 -8.67 13.14 -2.59
CA ALA A 32 -9.78 12.44 -3.23
C ALA A 32 -11.05 13.31 -3.26
N TYR A 33 -11.36 14.03 -2.18
CA TYR A 33 -12.50 14.96 -2.14
C TYR A 33 -12.34 16.15 -3.11
N CYS A 34 -11.11 16.59 -3.38
CA CYS A 34 -10.81 17.59 -4.40
C CYS A 34 -10.88 17.03 -5.84
N GLY A 35 -11.40 15.81 -6.03
CA GLY A 35 -11.55 15.17 -7.33
C GLY A 35 -10.24 14.67 -7.93
N LYS A 36 -9.18 14.50 -7.11
CA LYS A 36 -7.92 13.93 -7.56
C LYS A 36 -8.01 12.40 -7.56
N HIS A 37 -7.42 11.77 -8.57
CA HIS A 37 -7.18 10.34 -8.54
C HIS A 37 -5.96 10.08 -7.66
N VAL A 38 -6.16 9.48 -6.48
CA VAL A 38 -5.06 9.22 -5.54
C VAL A 38 -4.69 7.74 -5.58
N ILE A 39 -3.42 7.47 -5.85
CA ILE A 39 -2.84 6.13 -5.80
C ILE A 39 -1.93 6.08 -4.56
N VAL A 40 -2.05 5.02 -3.79
CA VAL A 40 -1.26 4.82 -2.59
C VAL A 40 -0.70 3.42 -2.63
N ASP A 41 0.61 3.27 -2.49
CA ASP A 41 1.22 1.97 -2.26
C ASP A 41 1.86 1.86 -0.87
N GLY A 42 2.02 0.62 -0.40
CA GLY A 42 2.77 0.33 0.80
C GLY A 42 2.60 -1.11 1.29
N LEU A 43 3.30 -1.42 2.37
CA LEU A 43 3.23 -2.74 3.02
C LEU A 43 2.16 -2.74 4.11
N ASN A 44 1.25 -3.72 4.10
CA ASN A 44 0.27 -3.87 5.19
C ASN A 44 0.89 -4.31 6.52
N MET A 45 1.98 -5.07 6.47
CA MET A 45 2.59 -5.66 7.65
C MET A 45 4.11 -5.48 7.70
N ASP A 46 4.62 -5.28 8.92
CA ASP A 46 6.05 -5.24 9.21
C ASP A 46 6.68 -6.65 9.23
N TYR A 47 7.99 -6.71 9.44
CA TYR A 47 8.73 -7.98 9.53
C TYR A 47 8.30 -8.89 10.70
N ARG A 48 7.48 -8.38 11.63
CA ARG A 48 6.95 -9.09 12.79
C ARG A 48 5.51 -9.57 12.56
N GLY A 49 4.94 -9.30 11.38
CA GLY A 49 3.55 -9.61 11.05
C GLY A 49 2.54 -8.72 11.79
N LYS A 50 2.94 -7.50 12.18
CA LYS A 50 2.04 -6.48 12.75
C LYS A 50 1.69 -5.45 11.69
N GLU A 51 0.55 -4.79 11.86
CA GLU A 51 0.16 -3.65 11.02
C GLU A 51 1.31 -2.64 10.89
N PHE A 52 1.59 -2.22 9.66
CA PHE A 52 2.65 -1.26 9.37
C PHE A 52 2.06 0.12 9.11
N GLY A 53 2.35 1.05 10.02
CA GLY A 53 1.98 2.46 9.87
C GLY A 53 0.46 2.65 9.85
N TYR A 54 -0.03 3.37 8.83
CA TYR A 54 -1.44 3.72 8.66
C TYR A 54 -2.08 3.01 7.46
N VAL A 55 -1.42 1.99 6.91
CA VAL A 55 -1.88 1.27 5.72
C VAL A 55 -3.23 0.58 5.96
N GLY A 56 -3.49 0.07 7.17
CA GLY A 56 -4.79 -0.52 7.51
C GLY A 56 -5.95 0.48 7.46
N GLY A 57 -5.73 1.72 7.88
CA GLY A 57 -6.71 2.79 7.78
C GLY A 57 -6.96 3.20 6.32
N LEU A 58 -5.89 3.33 5.53
CA LEU A 58 -5.98 3.64 4.09
C LEU A 58 -6.71 2.53 3.32
N LEU A 59 -6.43 1.26 3.62
CA LEU A 59 -7.16 0.10 3.10
C LEU A 59 -8.67 0.20 3.34
N ALA A 60 -9.09 0.64 4.53
CA ALA A 60 -10.51 0.75 4.87
C ALA A 60 -11.21 1.91 4.14
N MET A 61 -10.45 2.87 3.62
CA MET A 61 -10.97 4.04 2.90
C MET A 61 -10.92 3.87 1.38
N ALA A 62 -10.15 2.90 0.89
CA ALA A 62 -9.89 2.63 -0.53
C ALA A 62 -11.14 2.21 -1.31
N ASP A 63 -11.26 2.76 -2.51
CA ASP A 63 -12.29 2.37 -3.48
C ASP A 63 -11.90 1.07 -4.19
N ASP A 64 -10.60 0.90 -4.48
CA ASP A 64 -10.04 -0.33 -5.04
C ASP A 64 -8.74 -0.73 -4.34
N ILE A 65 -8.52 -2.04 -4.21
CA ILE A 65 -7.41 -2.65 -3.46
C ILE A 65 -6.80 -3.76 -4.31
N GLU A 66 -5.57 -3.55 -4.75
CA GLU A 66 -4.76 -4.57 -5.41
C GLU A 66 -3.66 -5.07 -4.46
N LYS A 67 -3.61 -6.40 -4.29
CA LYS A 67 -2.61 -7.07 -3.46
C LYS A 67 -1.64 -7.83 -4.32
N LEU A 68 -0.37 -7.45 -4.24
CA LEU A 68 0.70 -8.04 -5.02
C LEU A 68 1.45 -9.07 -4.16
N SER A 69 1.55 -10.29 -4.69
CA SER A 69 2.30 -11.38 -4.07
C SER A 69 3.69 -11.47 -4.66
N ALA A 70 4.73 -11.42 -3.82
CA ALA A 70 6.11 -11.65 -4.25
C ALA A 70 6.43 -13.15 -4.32
N PHE A 71 7.05 -13.58 -5.42
CA PHE A 71 7.60 -14.94 -5.52
C PHE A 71 9.07 -14.96 -5.06
N CYS A 72 9.44 -15.95 -4.25
CA CYS A 72 10.81 -16.11 -3.78
C CYS A 72 11.69 -16.75 -4.87
N ALA A 73 12.61 -15.98 -5.44
CA ALA A 73 13.54 -16.45 -6.47
C ALA A 73 14.59 -17.47 -5.99
N ARG A 74 14.64 -17.86 -4.71
CA ARG A 74 15.62 -18.81 -4.15
C ARG A 74 15.39 -20.29 -4.51
N LEU A 75 14.35 -20.63 -5.27
CA LEU A 75 14.11 -22.01 -5.69
C LEU A 75 14.54 -22.24 -7.14
N THR A 76 15.85 -22.23 -7.38
CA THR A 76 16.47 -22.72 -8.62
C THR A 76 17.40 -23.90 -8.35
N SER A 77 16.96 -24.87 -7.54
CA SER A 77 17.60 -26.19 -7.47
C SER A 77 16.68 -27.24 -6.85
N HIS A 78 16.09 -28.10 -7.69
CA HIS A 78 15.74 -29.50 -7.42
C HIS A 78 15.23 -29.90 -6.00
N ALA A 79 14.21 -29.22 -5.46
CA ALA A 79 13.39 -29.75 -4.36
C ALA A 79 12.09 -28.94 -4.18
N ALA A 80 11.16 -29.08 -5.12
CA ALA A 80 9.81 -28.57 -4.99
C ALA A 80 9.01 -29.41 -3.97
N ALA A 81 9.21 -29.20 -2.66
CA ALA A 81 8.31 -29.75 -1.64
C ALA A 81 8.36 -29.09 -0.24
N ALA A 82 9.36 -28.29 0.13
CA ALA A 82 9.54 -27.90 1.54
C ALA A 82 9.77 -26.41 1.84
N ALA A 83 9.50 -25.50 0.90
CA ALA A 83 9.69 -24.06 1.09
C ALA A 83 8.38 -23.27 1.28
N SER A 84 7.25 -23.95 1.47
CA SER A 84 5.94 -23.31 1.66
C SER A 84 5.79 -22.67 3.04
N SER A 85 6.51 -23.14 4.07
CA SER A 85 6.29 -22.73 5.47
C SER A 85 7.01 -21.45 5.93
N LEU A 86 7.97 -20.94 5.14
CA LEU A 86 8.65 -19.67 5.41
C LEU A 86 7.97 -18.50 4.68
N LEU A 87 7.40 -18.74 3.50
CA LEU A 87 6.68 -17.72 2.73
C LEU A 87 5.26 -17.49 3.25
N THR A 88 4.62 -18.49 3.86
CA THR A 88 3.34 -18.30 4.57
C THR A 88 3.46 -17.58 5.92
N LYS A 89 4.66 -17.27 6.39
CA LYS A 89 4.87 -16.56 7.67
C LYS A 89 5.10 -15.05 7.53
N LEU A 90 5.35 -14.56 6.32
CA LEU A 90 5.49 -13.14 6.03
C LEU A 90 4.36 -12.75 5.08
N ASN A 91 3.16 -12.55 5.63
CA ASN A 91 2.02 -12.00 4.89
C ASN A 91 2.21 -10.51 4.51
N ALA A 92 3.44 -10.00 4.55
CA ALA A 92 3.74 -8.64 4.10
C ALA A 92 3.53 -8.60 2.59
N GLU A 93 2.36 -8.07 2.20
CA GLU A 93 1.93 -7.92 0.82
C GLU A 93 2.20 -6.46 0.43
N LEU A 94 2.74 -6.27 -0.77
CA LEU A 94 2.71 -4.94 -1.37
C LEU A 94 1.27 -4.68 -1.78
N ILE A 95 0.71 -3.58 -1.30
CA ILE A 95 -0.67 -3.20 -1.55
C ILE A 95 -0.65 -1.91 -2.33
N GLN A 96 -1.35 -1.91 -3.46
CA GLN A 96 -1.70 -0.70 -4.18
C GLN A 96 -3.18 -0.41 -3.93
N LEU A 97 -3.46 0.80 -3.49
CA LEU A 97 -4.78 1.32 -3.17
C LEU A 97 -5.09 2.44 -4.14
N THR A 98 -6.32 2.45 -4.61
CA THR A 98 -6.84 3.53 -5.43
C THR A 98 -8.00 4.21 -4.71
N MET A 99 -7.93 5.54 -4.62
CA MET A 99 -8.97 6.40 -4.05
C MET A 99 -9.49 7.34 -5.13
N ILE A 100 -10.75 7.19 -5.49
CA ILE A 100 -11.52 8.03 -6.41
C ILE A 100 -12.90 8.23 -5.79
N ARG A 101 -13.08 9.31 -5.04
CA ARG A 101 -14.42 9.72 -4.63
C ARG A 101 -15.11 10.39 -5.82
N LEU A 102 -16.05 9.66 -6.43
CA LEU A 102 -16.98 10.18 -7.44
C LEU A 102 -17.92 11.26 -6.86
#